data_AF-A0A0B5D6R3-F1
#
_entry.id   AF-A0A0B5D6R3-F1
#
_cell.length_a   1.000
_cell.length_b   1.000
_cell.length_c   1.000
_cell.angle_alpha   90.00
_cell.angle_beta   90.00
_cell.angle_gamma   90.00
#
_symmetry.space_group_name_H-M   'P 1'
#
loop_
_entity.id
_entity.type
_entity.pdbx_description
1 polymer ?
#
loop_
_entity_poly.entity_id
_entity_poly.type
_entity_poly.pdbx_seq_one_letter_code
_entity_poly.pdbx_strand_id
1 'polypeptide(L)'
;MADYLDTPVAKRRSRLLRIDDDAVGAGAEQVARFFGTGQYLMWQTVIVIVWIALNAGGWFIWKWDPYPFILLNLAFSTQAAYAAPLILLAQNRQEDRDKVTLSADRRRAEQTKADTEFLARELAGVRLAVGDMVSRDFLRHELEDLRALLERLEAKLDDVSADVADSHEDLSEPTQGDLADDTGR
;
A
#
# COMPACT_ATOMS: atom_id res chain seq x y z
N MET A 1 11.28 35.50 34.74
CA MET A 1 10.64 36.65 34.07
C MET A 1 9.80 36.07 32.95
N ALA A 2 8.48 36.19 33.08
CA ALA A 2 7.49 35.30 32.47
C ALA A 2 7.36 35.42 30.95
N ASP A 3 7.37 34.25 30.30
CA ASP A 3 6.42 33.79 29.27
C ASP A 3 5.60 34.87 28.56
N TYR A 4 6.08 35.32 27.40
CA TYR A 4 5.28 36.08 26.44
C TYR A 4 4.48 35.09 25.60
N LEU A 5 3.22 34.92 26.00
CA LEU A 5 2.17 34.20 25.28
C LEU A 5 1.94 34.84 23.90
N ASP A 6 2.53 34.22 22.88
CA ASP A 6 2.25 34.49 21.49
C ASP A 6 0.80 34.09 21.19
N THR A 7 -0.08 35.09 21.16
CA THR A 7 -1.51 34.88 20.97
C THR A 7 -1.80 34.98 19.48
N PRO A 8 -2.25 33.91 18.79
CA PRO A 8 -2.58 34.03 17.39
C PRO A 8 -3.82 34.91 17.25
N VAL A 9 -3.64 36.06 16.59
CA VAL A 9 -4.69 36.98 16.17
C VAL A 9 -5.77 36.22 15.40
N ALA A 10 -6.89 35.98 16.07
CA ALA A 10 -8.07 35.39 15.48
C ALA A 10 -8.56 36.27 14.33
N LYS A 11 -8.36 35.78 13.10
CA LYS A 11 -8.84 36.38 11.86
C LYS A 11 -10.36 36.52 11.96
N ARG A 12 -10.84 37.75 12.19
CA ARG A 12 -12.25 38.12 12.29
C ARG A 12 -12.92 37.89 10.93
N ARG A 13 -13.37 36.65 10.69
CA ARG A 13 -14.06 36.23 9.46
C ARG A 13 -15.39 36.98 9.39
N SER A 14 -15.53 37.84 8.40
CA SER A 14 -16.73 38.65 8.15
C SER A 14 -17.95 37.75 7.89
N ARG A 15 -18.91 37.76 8.83
CA ARG A 15 -20.18 37.01 8.78
C ARG A 15 -21.26 37.69 7.93
N LEU A 16 -20.91 38.37 6.83
CA LEU A 16 -21.93 39.10 6.05
C LEU A 16 -22.42 38.38 4.80
N LEU A 17 -21.76 37.30 4.37
CA LEU A 17 -22.22 36.48 3.25
C LEU A 17 -22.01 35.00 3.59
N ARG A 18 -22.86 34.44 4.45
CA ARG A 18 -23.08 32.99 4.47
C ARG A 18 -23.94 32.66 3.27
N ILE A 19 -23.32 32.68 2.09
CA ILE A 19 -23.83 31.91 0.97
C ILE A 19 -23.67 30.44 1.39
N ASP A 20 -24.73 29.64 1.29
CA ASP A 20 -24.67 28.23 1.65
C ASP A 20 -23.68 27.51 0.72
N ASP A 21 -22.43 27.39 1.19
CA ASP A 21 -21.31 26.80 0.47
C ASP A 21 -21.61 25.36 -0.01
N ASP A 22 -22.54 24.68 0.65
CA ASP A 22 -23.01 23.35 0.28
C ASP A 22 -23.93 23.37 -0.94
N ALA A 23 -24.87 24.32 -1.01
CA ALA A 23 -25.78 24.47 -2.15
C ALA A 23 -25.04 24.95 -3.40
N VAL A 24 -24.12 25.91 -3.24
CA VAL A 24 -23.23 26.36 -4.33
C VAL A 24 -22.25 25.25 -4.73
N GLY A 25 -21.81 24.42 -3.79
CA GLY A 25 -20.95 23.27 -4.06
C GLY A 25 -21.63 22.22 -4.94
N ALA A 26 -22.88 21.86 -4.63
CA ALA A 26 -23.66 20.93 -5.43
C ALA A 26 -23.93 21.46 -6.86
N GLY A 27 -24.26 22.75 -6.98
CA GLY A 27 -24.44 23.40 -8.28
C GLY A 27 -23.16 23.41 -9.12
N ALA A 28 -22.02 23.74 -8.51
CA ALA A 28 -20.72 23.74 -9.20
C ALA A 28 -20.31 22.33 -9.67
N GLU A 29 -20.58 21.29 -8.88
CA GLU A 29 -20.29 19.90 -9.24
C GLU A 29 -21.13 19.43 -10.44
N GLN A 30 -22.39 19.85 -10.53
CA GLN A 30 -23.25 19.56 -11.67
C GLN A 30 -22.80 20.32 -12.93
N VAL A 31 -22.44 21.59 -12.78
CA VAL A 31 -21.91 22.43 -13.85
C VAL A 31 -20.58 21.88 -14.38
N ALA A 32 -19.66 21.46 -13.50
CA ALA A 32 -18.39 20.86 -13.89
C ALA A 32 -18.57 19.56 -14.69
N ARG A 33 -19.49 18.68 -14.27
CA ARG A 33 -19.82 17.45 -15.01
C ARG A 33 -20.47 17.75 -16.37
N PHE A 34 -21.28 18.80 -16.43
CA PHE A 34 -21.93 19.23 -17.67
C PHE A 34 -20.92 19.78 -18.70
N PHE A 35 -20.02 20.67 -18.28
CA PHE A 35 -18.97 21.22 -19.14
C PHE A 35 -17.87 20.20 -19.50
N GLY A 36 -17.63 19.20 -18.64
CA GLY A 36 -16.65 18.13 -18.90
C GLY A 36 -17.12 17.08 -19.91
N THR A 37 -18.41 17.08 -20.27
CA THR A 37 -19.00 16.15 -21.24
C THR A 37 -19.05 16.79 -22.63
N GLY A 38 -18.59 16.11 -23.68
CA GLY A 38 -18.60 16.62 -25.07
C GLY A 38 -20.00 17.00 -25.62
N GLN A 39 -21.07 16.64 -24.90
CA GLN A 39 -22.45 17.00 -25.20
C GLN A 39 -22.72 18.52 -25.13
N TYR A 40 -22.04 19.26 -24.25
CA TYR A 40 -22.19 20.71 -24.16
C TYR A 40 -21.76 21.40 -25.47
N LEU A 41 -20.60 21.03 -25.99
CA LEU A 41 -20.06 21.57 -27.24
C LEU A 41 -20.97 21.24 -28.44
N MET A 42 -21.56 20.05 -28.45
CA MET A 42 -22.52 19.64 -29.48
C MET A 42 -23.75 20.55 -29.48
N TRP A 43 -24.40 20.73 -28.32
CA TRP A 43 -25.56 21.62 -28.20
C TRP A 43 -25.24 23.07 -28.53
N GLN A 44 -24.11 23.59 -28.05
CA GLN A 44 -23.65 24.94 -28.36
C GLN A 44 -23.47 25.15 -29.87
N THR A 45 -22.86 24.18 -30.56
CA THR A 45 -22.66 24.22 -32.01
C THR A 45 -23.98 24.20 -32.76
N VAL A 46 -24.93 23.36 -32.35
CA VAL A 46 -26.28 23.30 -32.94
C VAL A 46 -27.00 24.64 -32.80
N ILE A 47 -26.95 25.27 -31.62
CA ILE A 47 -27.56 26.59 -31.39
C ILE A 47 -26.98 27.65 -32.32
N VAL A 48 -25.66 27.69 -32.47
CA VAL A 48 -24.98 28.63 -33.38
C VAL A 48 -25.40 28.40 -34.83
N ILE A 49 -25.42 27.14 -35.28
CA ILE A 49 -25.86 26.78 -36.64
C ILE A 49 -27.30 27.20 -36.88
N VAL A 50 -28.20 26.92 -35.93
CA VAL A 50 -29.62 27.31 -36.02
C VAL A 50 -29.76 28.83 -36.05
N TRP A 51 -29.00 29.57 -35.25
CA TRP A 51 -29.00 31.04 -35.26
C TRP A 51 -28.60 31.60 -36.62
N ILE A 52 -27.49 31.10 -37.18
CA ILE A 52 -27.00 31.49 -38.50
C ILE A 52 -28.04 31.13 -39.57
N ALA A 53 -28.65 29.94 -39.51
CA ALA A 53 -29.64 29.48 -40.47
C ALA A 53 -30.94 30.31 -40.43
N LEU A 54 -31.44 30.63 -39.23
CA LEU A 54 -32.61 31.50 -39.04
C LEU A 54 -32.34 32.91 -39.58
N ASN A 55 -31.14 33.43 -39.36
CA ASN A 55 -30.76 34.75 -39.85
C ASN A 55 -30.58 34.79 -41.38
N ALA A 56 -29.91 33.78 -41.94
CA ALA A 56 -29.71 33.63 -43.38
C ALA A 56 -31.04 33.41 -44.13
N GLY A 57 -31.96 32.61 -43.56
CA GLY A 57 -33.31 32.42 -44.09
C GLY A 57 -34.26 33.60 -43.88
N GLY A 58 -33.96 34.47 -42.90
CA GLY A 58 -34.74 35.67 -42.55
C GLY A 58 -34.67 36.83 -43.55
N TRP A 59 -33.92 36.68 -44.65
CA TRP A 59 -33.73 37.70 -45.68
C TRP A 59 -35.04 38.21 -46.31
N PHE A 60 -36.15 37.48 -46.17
CA PHE A 60 -37.43 37.82 -46.79
C PHE A 60 -38.36 38.70 -45.92
N ILE A 61 -38.17 38.81 -44.60
CA ILE A 61 -39.19 39.47 -43.73
C ILE A 61 -38.60 40.49 -42.74
N TRP A 62 -37.42 40.27 -42.14
CA TRP A 62 -36.73 41.30 -41.32
C TRP A 62 -35.30 40.86 -41.00
N LYS A 63 -34.30 41.64 -41.39
CA LYS A 63 -32.88 41.40 -41.07
C LYS A 63 -32.57 41.77 -39.62
N TRP A 64 -32.91 40.87 -38.69
CA TRP A 64 -32.78 41.11 -37.25
C TRP A 64 -31.32 41.16 -36.75
N ASP A 65 -30.40 40.42 -37.38
CA ASP A 65 -28.96 40.44 -37.01
C ASP A 65 -28.07 40.31 -38.25
N PRO A 66 -27.88 41.37 -39.07
CA PRO A 66 -27.12 41.32 -40.31
C PRO A 66 -25.65 40.90 -40.10
N TYR A 67 -25.05 40.25 -41.08
CA TYR A 67 -23.61 39.96 -41.11
C TYR A 67 -22.81 41.25 -40.80
N PRO A 68 -21.94 41.29 -39.78
CA PRO A 68 -21.22 40.19 -39.11
C PRO A 68 -21.83 39.59 -37.81
N PHE A 69 -23.16 39.57 -37.64
CA PHE A 69 -23.88 39.00 -36.47
C PHE A 69 -23.49 39.66 -35.13
N ILE A 70 -23.82 40.94 -34.97
CA ILE A 70 -23.45 41.73 -33.79
C ILE A 70 -24.06 41.20 -32.50
N LEU A 71 -25.29 40.68 -32.56
CA LEU A 71 -25.98 40.16 -31.36
C LEU A 71 -25.36 38.86 -30.89
N LEU A 72 -25.04 37.96 -31.83
CA LEU A 72 -24.33 36.72 -31.52
C LEU A 72 -22.96 37.01 -30.90
N ASN A 73 -22.22 37.97 -31.46
CA ASN A 73 -20.92 38.36 -30.93
C ASN A 73 -21.03 38.98 -29.51
N LEU A 74 -22.04 39.83 -29.28
CA LEU A 74 -22.30 40.40 -27.96
C LEU A 74 -22.65 39.32 -26.92
N ALA A 75 -23.44 38.32 -27.32
CA ALA A 75 -23.79 37.19 -26.46
C ALA A 75 -22.54 36.37 -26.10
N PHE A 76 -21.68 36.04 -27.07
CA PHE A 76 -20.41 35.34 -26.81
C PHE A 76 -19.45 36.14 -25.93
N SER A 77 -19.36 37.45 -26.16
CA SER A 77 -18.53 38.34 -25.34
C SER A 77 -18.99 38.34 -23.87
N THR A 78 -20.32 38.43 -23.66
CA THR A 78 -20.92 38.37 -22.32
C THR A 78 -20.75 36.98 -21.69
N GLN A 79 -20.91 35.91 -22.48
CA GLN A 79 -20.72 34.53 -22.03
C GLN A 79 -19.29 34.31 -21.53
N ALA A 80 -18.28 34.78 -22.27
CA ALA A 80 -16.88 34.69 -21.85
C ALA A 80 -16.61 35.52 -20.57
N ALA A 81 -17.18 36.73 -20.50
CA ALA A 81 -17.02 37.61 -19.34
C ALA A 81 -17.58 37.00 -18.04
N TYR A 82 -18.72 36.28 -18.10
CA TYR A 82 -19.28 35.59 -16.94
C TYR A 82 -18.63 34.22 -16.67
N ALA A 83 -18.10 33.56 -17.69
CA ALA A 83 -17.40 32.28 -17.51
C ALA A 83 -16.15 32.43 -16.63
N ALA A 84 -15.35 33.49 -16.82
CA ALA A 84 -14.12 33.71 -16.07
C ALA A 84 -14.29 33.68 -14.53
N PRO A 85 -15.21 34.46 -13.90
CA PRO A 85 -15.41 34.40 -12.46
C PRO A 85 -16.01 33.07 -11.99
N LEU A 86 -16.87 32.43 -12.79
CA LEU A 86 -17.45 31.12 -12.45
C LEU A 86 -16.37 30.03 -12.42
N ILE A 87 -15.47 30.05 -13.42
CA ILE A 87 -14.31 29.15 -13.48
C ILE A 87 -13.40 29.38 -12.28
N LEU A 88 -13.12 30.64 -11.92
CA LEU A 88 -12.29 30.97 -10.77
C LEU A 88 -12.89 30.44 -9.45
N LEU A 89 -14.21 30.54 -9.28
CA LEU A 89 -14.90 29.95 -8.12
C LEU A 89 -14.79 28.41 -8.10
N ALA A 90 -14.93 27.77 -9.27
CA ALA A 90 -14.77 26.33 -9.39
C ALA A 90 -13.32 25.89 -9.07
N GLN A 91 -12.34 26.65 -9.56
CA GLN A 91 -10.91 26.40 -9.33
C GLN A 91 -10.53 26.54 -7.86
N ASN A 92 -10.94 27.62 -7.18
CA ASN A 92 -10.66 27.79 -5.74
C ASN A 92 -11.15 26.59 -4.90
N ARG A 93 -12.30 26.01 -5.26
CA ARG A 93 -12.84 24.83 -4.57
C ARG A 93 -12.07 23.56 -4.90
N GLN A 94 -11.64 23.38 -6.15
CA GLN A 94 -10.78 22.26 -6.54
C GLN A 94 -9.46 22.34 -5.78
N GLU A 95 -8.82 23.51 -5.75
CA GLU A 95 -7.57 23.72 -5.01
C GLU A 95 -7.70 23.42 -3.52
N ASP A 96 -8.82 23.78 -2.89
CA ASP A 96 -9.04 23.49 -1.47
C ASP A 96 -9.22 21.98 -1.21
N ARG A 97 -9.94 21.26 -2.09
CA ARG A 97 -10.03 19.79 -2.05
C ARG A 97 -8.66 19.14 -2.26
N ASP A 98 -7.88 19.66 -3.21
CA ASP A 98 -6.55 19.15 -3.55
C ASP A 98 -5.57 19.36 -2.39
N LYS A 99 -5.62 20.52 -1.72
CA LYS A 99 -4.81 20.78 -0.51
C LYS A 99 -5.11 19.78 0.61
N VAL A 100 -6.39 19.50 0.88
CA VAL A 100 -6.78 18.50 1.89
C VAL A 100 -6.24 17.13 1.52
N THR A 101 -6.45 16.72 0.27
CA THR A 101 -5.99 15.41 -0.24
C THR A 101 -4.47 15.28 -0.14
N LEU A 102 -3.73 16.31 -0.56
CA LEU A 102 -2.27 16.36 -0.48
C LEU A 102 -1.76 16.30 0.97
N SER A 103 -2.45 16.99 1.89
CA SER A 103 -2.08 16.97 3.31
C SER A 103 -2.28 15.59 3.96
N ALA A 104 -3.36 14.90 3.58
CA ALA A 104 -3.64 13.54 4.03
C ALA A 104 -2.63 12.56 3.45
N ASP A 105 -2.27 12.71 2.18
CA ASP A 105 -1.27 11.88 1.52
C ASP A 105 0.12 12.02 2.16
N ARG A 106 0.54 13.25 2.45
CA ARG A 106 1.80 13.50 3.19
C ARG A 106 1.82 12.81 4.55
N ARG A 107 0.73 12.92 5.33
CA ARG A 107 0.64 12.25 6.64
C ARG A 107 0.71 10.73 6.50
N ARG A 108 0.05 10.16 5.49
CA ARG A 108 0.14 8.72 5.21
C ARG A 108 1.56 8.31 4.84
N ALA A 109 2.24 9.09 4.00
CA ALA A 109 3.62 8.82 3.62
C ALA A 109 4.57 8.86 4.83
N GLU A 110 4.40 9.82 5.74
CA GLU A 110 5.15 9.89 6.99
C GLU A 110 4.90 8.67 7.89
N GLN A 111 3.63 8.24 8.03
CA GLN A 111 3.27 7.05 8.79
C GLN A 111 3.88 5.78 8.20
N THR A 112 3.70 5.56 6.89
CA THR A 112 4.28 4.39 6.20
C THR A 112 5.80 4.36 6.33
N LYS A 113 6.46 5.51 6.28
CA LYS A 113 7.91 5.61 6.51
C LYS A 113 8.28 5.18 7.93
N ALA A 114 7.58 5.71 8.94
CA ALA A 114 7.81 5.36 10.34
C ALA A 114 7.56 3.86 10.60
N ASP A 115 6.48 3.30 10.05
CA ASP A 115 6.16 1.87 10.16
C ASP A 115 7.25 1.01 9.50
N THR A 116 7.76 1.44 8.34
CA THR A 116 8.85 0.74 7.64
C THR A 116 10.15 0.79 8.45
N GLU A 117 10.49 1.95 9.03
CA GLU A 117 11.66 2.10 9.91
C GLU A 117 11.53 1.25 11.18
N PHE A 118 10.33 1.19 11.75
CA PHE A 118 10.03 0.34 12.90
C PHE A 118 10.21 -1.15 12.55
N LEU A 119 9.57 -1.62 11.47
CA LEU A 119 9.70 -3.00 11.00
C LEU A 119 11.15 -3.36 10.67
N ALA A 120 11.91 -2.44 10.08
CA ALA A 120 13.34 -2.67 9.79
C ALA A 120 14.17 -2.81 11.08
N ARG A 121 13.89 -2.00 12.11
CA ARG A 121 14.57 -2.10 13.41
C ARG A 121 14.19 -3.39 14.15
N GLU A 122 12.90 -3.74 14.17
CA GLU A 122 12.43 -4.99 14.75
C GLU A 122 13.05 -6.20 14.03
N LEU A 123 13.06 -6.20 12.69
CA LEU A 123 13.68 -7.27 11.91
C LEU A 123 15.19 -7.38 12.17
N ALA A 124 15.89 -6.25 12.32
CA ALA A 124 17.31 -6.26 12.69
C ALA A 124 17.53 -6.85 14.09
N GLY A 125 16.68 -6.50 15.07
CA GLY A 125 16.70 -7.07 16.41
C GLY A 125 16.46 -8.58 16.41
N VAL A 126 15.41 -9.03 15.71
CA VAL A 126 15.11 -10.45 15.51
C VAL A 126 16.27 -11.17 14.84
N ARG A 127 16.88 -10.58 13.81
CA ARG A 127 18.03 -11.17 13.11
C ARG A 127 19.24 -11.37 14.03
N LEU A 128 19.52 -10.41 14.91
CA LEU A 128 20.61 -10.54 15.88
C LEU A 128 20.30 -11.64 16.92
N ALA A 129 19.08 -11.65 17.47
CA ALA A 129 18.66 -12.68 18.43
C ALA A 129 18.69 -14.11 17.83
N VAL A 130 18.25 -14.27 16.57
CA VAL A 130 18.34 -15.56 15.85
C VAL A 130 19.78 -15.90 15.52
N GLY A 131 20.61 -14.91 15.14
CA GLY A 131 22.03 -15.11 14.86
C GLY A 131 22.82 -15.62 16.06
N ASP A 132 22.51 -15.15 17.27
CA ASP A 132 23.14 -15.62 18.50
C ASP A 132 22.66 -17.04 18.90
N MET A 133 21.37 -17.36 18.71
CA MET A 133 20.82 -18.69 19.03
C MET A 133 21.25 -19.79 18.05
N VAL A 134 21.45 -19.47 16.76
CA VAL A 134 21.98 -20.40 15.75
C VAL A 134 23.49 -20.15 15.60
N SER A 135 24.21 -20.05 16.72
CA SER A 135 25.65 -19.94 16.67
C SER A 135 26.26 -21.27 16.21
N ARG A 136 27.35 -21.18 15.42
CA ARG A 136 28.11 -22.34 14.94
C ARG A 136 28.50 -23.30 16.07
N ASP A 137 28.68 -22.76 17.28
CA ASP A 137 29.04 -23.53 18.47
C ASP A 137 27.87 -24.37 18.97
N PHE A 138 26.63 -23.86 18.98
CA PHE A 138 25.45 -24.69 19.27
C PHE A 138 25.28 -25.81 18.24
N LEU A 139 25.38 -25.50 16.94
CA LEU A 139 25.31 -26.53 15.89
C LEU A 139 26.45 -27.55 16.02
N ARG A 140 27.65 -27.12 16.43
CA ARG A 140 28.77 -28.04 16.69
C ARG A 140 28.51 -28.91 17.90
N HIS A 141 28.01 -28.34 18.98
CA HIS A 141 27.71 -29.08 20.20
C HIS A 141 26.66 -30.15 19.94
N GLU A 142 25.59 -29.81 19.23
CA GLU A 142 24.54 -30.77 18.90
C GLU A 142 25.00 -31.85 17.93
N LEU A 143 25.91 -31.52 17.00
CA LEU A 143 26.55 -32.51 16.13
C LEU A 143 27.53 -33.42 16.90
N GLU A 144 28.25 -32.89 17.89
CA GLU A 144 29.13 -33.65 18.76
C GLU A 144 28.34 -34.60 19.67
N ASP A 145 27.24 -34.12 20.27
CA ASP A 145 26.33 -34.93 21.08
C ASP A 145 25.68 -36.04 20.25
N LEU A 146 25.20 -35.73 19.04
CA LEU A 146 24.68 -36.75 18.13
C LEU A 146 25.74 -37.80 17.78
N ARG A 147 26.99 -37.37 17.54
CA ARG A 147 28.10 -38.28 17.25
C ARG A 147 28.43 -39.17 18.44
N ALA A 148 28.46 -38.61 19.66
CA ALA A 148 28.71 -39.36 20.88
C ALA A 148 27.60 -40.39 21.18
N LEU A 149 26.33 -40.03 20.88
CA LEU A 149 25.20 -40.95 21.01
C LEU A 149 25.30 -42.11 20.00
N LEU A 150 25.71 -41.84 18.76
CA LEU A 150 25.95 -42.88 17.75
C LEU A 150 27.09 -43.81 18.17
N GLU A 151 28.20 -43.28 18.67
CA GLU A 151 29.36 -44.06 19.11
C GLU A 151 29.03 -44.95 20.31
N ARG A 152 28.19 -44.45 21.25
CA ARG A 152 27.63 -45.28 22.33
C ARG A 152 26.73 -46.40 21.82
N LEU A 153 25.90 -46.13 20.81
CA LEU A 153 25.05 -47.15 20.22
C LEU A 153 25.88 -48.23 19.49
N GLU A 154 26.91 -47.82 18.76
CA GLU A 154 27.84 -48.72 18.08
C GLU A 154 28.60 -49.60 19.08
N ALA A 155 29.17 -49.01 20.13
CA ALA A 155 29.85 -49.77 21.19
C ALA A 155 28.92 -50.77 21.88
N LYS A 156 27.66 -50.39 22.12
CA LYS A 156 26.66 -51.27 22.73
C LYS A 156 26.20 -52.38 21.79
N LEU A 157 26.22 -52.13 20.48
CA LEU A 157 25.95 -53.14 19.45
C LEU A 157 27.10 -54.14 19.36
N ASP A 158 28.35 -53.67 19.40
CA ASP A 158 29.56 -54.50 19.40
C ASP A 158 29.62 -55.40 20.64
N ASP A 159 29.37 -54.87 21.84
CA ASP A 159 29.33 -55.64 23.09
C ASP A 159 28.29 -56.76 23.03
N VAL A 160 27.07 -56.46 22.56
CA VAL A 160 26.01 -57.46 22.33
C VAL A 160 26.44 -58.49 21.29
N SER A 161 27.14 -58.09 20.23
CA SER A 161 27.63 -59.02 19.20
C SER A 161 28.72 -59.96 19.73
N ALA A 162 29.58 -59.47 20.63
CA ALA A 162 30.63 -60.26 21.28
C ALA A 162 30.04 -61.27 22.27
N ASP A 163 29.06 -60.85 23.08
CA ASP A 163 28.34 -61.72 24.03
C ASP A 163 27.62 -62.88 23.32
N VAL A 164 27.08 -62.61 22.12
CA VAL A 164 26.45 -63.62 21.25
C VAL A 164 27.49 -64.57 20.64
N ALA A 165 28.68 -64.08 20.29
CA ALA A 165 29.76 -64.89 19.74
C ALA A 165 30.36 -65.85 20.79
N ASP A 166 30.59 -65.36 22.02
CA ASP A 166 31.13 -66.15 23.14
C ASP A 166 30.14 -67.25 23.58
N SER A 167 28.84 -66.91 23.61
CA SER A 167 27.75 -67.88 23.84
C SER A 167 27.67 -68.98 22.77
N HIS A 168 28.20 -68.74 21.57
CA HIS A 168 28.25 -69.72 20.48
C HIS A 168 29.48 -70.62 20.53
N GLU A 169 30.55 -70.19 21.21
CA GLU A 169 31.81 -70.95 21.38
C GLU A 169 31.69 -71.98 22.52
N ASP A 170 30.99 -71.65 23.60
CA ASP A 170 30.74 -72.52 24.77
C ASP A 170 29.85 -73.76 24.48
N LEU A 171 29.15 -73.77 23.33
CA LEU A 171 28.33 -74.91 22.89
C LEU A 171 29.12 -75.94 22.04
N SER A 172 30.43 -75.76 21.85
CA SER A 172 31.24 -76.57 20.92
C SER A 172 32.23 -77.56 21.55
N GLU A 173 32.34 -77.66 22.88
CA GLU A 173 33.14 -78.73 23.52
C GLU A 173 32.36 -80.07 23.57
N PRO A 174 32.80 -81.14 22.88
CA PRO A 174 32.22 -82.47 23.08
C PRO A 174 32.80 -83.08 24.36
N THR A 175 32.01 -83.07 25.44
CA THR A 175 32.30 -83.81 26.67
C THR A 175 32.07 -85.30 26.43
N GLN A 176 33.11 -86.06 26.07
CA GLN A 176 33.08 -87.53 26.15
C GLN A 176 34.51 -88.06 26.11
N GLY A 177 35.02 -88.82 27.06
CA GLY A 177 34.45 -89.45 28.23
C GLY A 177 35.52 -90.42 28.74
N ASP A 178 35.80 -90.32 30.03
CA ASP A 178 36.56 -91.22 30.88
C ASP A 178 36.42 -92.71 30.51
N LEU A 179 37.54 -93.45 30.58
CA LEU A 179 37.61 -94.79 31.17
C LEU A 179 39.09 -95.24 31.22
N ALA A 180 39.58 -95.22 32.46
CA ALA A 180 40.62 -96.06 33.06
C ALA A 180 41.17 -97.23 32.22
N ASP A 181 42.49 -97.42 32.26
CA ASP A 181 42.99 -98.68 32.81
C ASP A 181 44.38 -98.52 33.44
N ASP A 182 44.42 -98.93 34.69
CA ASP A 182 45.58 -99.24 35.50
C ASP A 182 46.22 -100.53 34.97
N THR A 183 47.53 -100.54 34.70
CA THR A 183 48.37 -101.72 35.00
C THR A 183 49.86 -101.43 34.77
N GLY A 184 50.59 -101.35 35.90
CA GLY A 184 51.66 -102.29 36.21
C GLY A 184 52.96 -102.32 35.38
N ARG A 185 54.03 -101.88 36.07
CA ARG A 185 55.48 -102.19 35.92
C ARG A 185 56.30 -101.43 34.88
#